data_AF-A0A0F9DSS5-F1
#
_entry.id   AF-A0A0F9DSS5-F1
#
_cell.length_a   1.000
_cell.length_b   1.000
_cell.length_c   1.000
_cell.angle_alpha   90.00
_cell.angle_beta   90.00
_cell.angle_gamma   90.00
#
_symmetry.space_group_name_H-M   'P 1'
#
loop_
_entity.id
_entity.type
_entity.pdbx_description
1 polymer ?
#
loop_
_entity_poly.entity_id
_entity_poly.type
_entity_poly.pdbx_seq_one_letter_code
_entity_poly.pdbx_strand_id
1 'polypeptide(L)' 'MNKTFTEEEVKAAFWETFHKSGELWFSYFDGSPSKAYPQGHRGSEEECESHTLEYWREFKEHLMKAYAKGVSS' A
#
# COMPACT_ATOMS: atom_id res chain seq x y z
N MET A 1 5.55 10.02 21.10
CA MET A 1 6.94 9.82 20.64
C MET A 1 6.96 10.10 19.14
N ASN A 2 7.63 11.18 18.69
CA ASN A 2 7.89 11.38 17.27
C ASN A 2 9.02 10.42 16.89
N LYS A 3 8.68 9.39 16.11
CA LYS A 3 9.62 8.38 15.66
C LYS A 3 9.92 8.61 14.19
N THR A 4 11.21 8.54 13.85
CA THR A 4 11.69 8.65 12.48
C THR A 4 12.04 7.24 12.01
N PHE A 5 11.51 6.84 10.86
CA PHE A 5 11.82 5.56 10.20
C PHE A 5 12.96 5.74 9.22
N THR A 6 13.77 4.69 9.00
CA THR A 6 14.79 4.73 7.94
C THR A 6 14.15 4.57 6.56
N GLU A 7 14.89 4.92 5.52
CA GLU A 7 14.44 4.74 4.14
C GLU A 7 14.20 3.26 3.81
N GLU A 8 15.03 2.34 4.33
CA GLU A 8 14.88 0.90 4.14
C GLU A 8 13.59 0.37 4.79
N GLU A 9 13.26 0.82 6.01
CA GLU A 9 12.03 0.41 6.71
C GLU A 9 10.78 0.87 5.96
N VAL A 10 10.80 2.10 5.45
CA VAL A 10 9.71 2.65 4.63
C VAL A 10 9.57 1.88 3.32
N LYS A 11 10.67 1.59 2.63
CA LYS A 11 10.67 0.81 1.38
C LYS A 11 10.16 -0.62 1.60
N ALA A 12 10.60 -1.29 2.67
CA ALA A 12 10.14 -2.65 2.99
C ALA A 12 8.63 -2.68 3.27
N ALA A 13 8.12 -1.75 4.09
CA ALA A 13 6.70 -1.64 4.37
C ALA A 13 5.89 -1.27 3.13
N PHE A 14 6.40 -0.37 2.29
CA PHE A 14 5.75 -0.01 1.04
C PHE A 14 5.68 -1.20 0.08
N TRP A 15 6.76 -1.99 -0.04
CA TRP A 15 6.77 -3.16 -0.89
C TRP A 15 5.81 -4.24 -0.39
N GLU A 16 5.78 -4.51 0.92
CA GLU A 16 4.83 -5.48 1.49
C GLU A 16 3.37 -5.06 1.31
N THR A 17 3.05 -3.76 1.45
CA THR A 17 1.67 -3.27 1.32
C THR A 17 1.25 -3.04 -0.12
N PHE A 18 2.07 -2.36 -0.93
CA PHE A 18 1.66 -1.78 -2.21
C PHE A 18 2.28 -2.44 -3.44
N HIS A 19 3.24 -3.36 -3.33
CA HIS A 19 3.78 -3.98 -4.54
C HIS A 19 2.72 -4.77 -5.32
N LYS A 20 1.94 -5.62 -4.64
CA LYS A 20 0.84 -6.36 -5.29
C LYS A 20 -0.48 -5.60 -5.22
N SER A 21 -0.73 -4.93 -4.11
CA SER A 21 -1.99 -4.21 -3.93
C SER A 21 -2.01 -2.89 -4.69
N GLY A 22 -0.87 -2.21 -4.86
CA GLY A 22 -0.76 -0.97 -5.63
C GLY A 22 -1.02 -1.18 -7.11
N GLU A 23 -0.55 -2.29 -7.70
CA GLU A 23 -0.88 -2.67 -9.09
C GLU A 23 -2.40 -2.79 -9.33
N LEU A 24 -3.14 -3.27 -8.33
CA LEU A 24 -4.59 -3.40 -8.39
C LEU A 24 -5.28 -2.07 -8.06
N TRP A 25 -4.81 -1.42 -7.00
CA TRP A 25 -5.35 -0.18 -6.46
C TRP A 25 -5.30 0.98 -7.45
N PHE A 26 -4.16 1.18 -8.14
CA PHE A 26 -4.07 2.26 -9.13
C PHE A 26 -5.04 2.05 -10.28
N SER A 27 -5.16 0.82 -10.78
CA SER A 27 -6.14 0.50 -11.84
C SER A 27 -7.60 0.67 -11.40
N TYR A 28 -7.88 0.41 -10.12
CA TYR A 28 -9.20 0.62 -9.51
C TYR A 28 -9.51 2.12 -9.31
N PHE A 29 -8.48 2.93 -9.04
CA PHE A 29 -8.59 4.37 -8.80
C PHE A 29 -8.76 5.18 -10.10
N ASP A 30 -7.96 4.88 -11.12
CA ASP A 30 -7.97 5.62 -12.40
C ASP A 30 -8.83 4.96 -13.48
N GLY A 31 -9.29 3.73 -13.24
CA GLY A 31 -10.09 2.94 -14.18
C GLY A 31 -9.30 2.37 -15.36
N SER A 32 -7.96 2.38 -15.30
CA SER A 32 -7.12 1.84 -16.35
C SER A 32 -7.19 0.31 -16.40
N PRO A 33 -7.06 -0.29 -17.60
CA PRO A 33 -6.93 -1.73 -17.72
C PRO A 33 -5.73 -2.30 -16.96
N SER A 34 -5.93 -3.42 -16.26
CA SER A 34 -4.87 -4.15 -15.57
C SER A 34 -5.05 -5.67 -15.71
N LYS A 35 -4.12 -6.46 -15.16
CA LYS A 35 -4.25 -7.93 -15.15
C LYS A 35 -5.52 -8.39 -14.43
N ALA A 36 -5.97 -7.66 -13.40
CA ALA A 36 -7.18 -7.99 -12.66
C ALA A 36 -8.44 -7.39 -13.30
N TYR A 37 -8.33 -6.24 -13.97
CA TYR A 37 -9.43 -5.58 -14.66
C TYR A 37 -9.06 -5.35 -16.14
N PRO A 38 -9.14 -6.36 -17.00
CA PRO A 38 -8.67 -6.25 -18.40
C PRO A 38 -9.42 -5.19 -19.23
N GLN A 39 -10.65 -4.84 -18.82
CA GLN A 39 -11.46 -3.81 -19.47
C GLN A 39 -11.39 -2.45 -18.76
N GLY A 40 -10.60 -2.34 -17.69
CA GLY A 40 -10.64 -1.21 -16.76
C GLY A 40 -11.88 -1.26 -15.87
N HIS A 41 -11.72 -0.83 -14.62
CA HIS A 41 -12.83 -0.68 -13.70
C HIS A 41 -12.50 0.41 -12.69
N ARG A 42 -13.24 1.52 -12.73
CA ARG A 42 -13.10 2.59 -11.75
C ARG A 42 -14.08 2.36 -10.61
N GLY A 43 -13.58 2.23 -9.39
CA GLY A 43 -14.41 2.25 -8.19
C GLY A 43 -15.08 3.60 -7.96
N SER A 44 -16.12 3.62 -7.14
CA SER A 44 -16.67 4.87 -6.62
C SER A 44 -15.65 5.62 -5.75
N GLU A 45 -15.87 6.91 -5.54
CA GLU A 45 -15.01 7.71 -4.65
C GLU A 45 -15.01 7.16 -3.21
N GLU A 46 -16.16 6.72 -2.72
CA GLU A 46 -16.31 6.14 -1.39
C GLU A 46 -15.55 4.81 -1.24
N GLU A 47 -15.68 3.90 -2.20
CA GLU A 47 -14.89 2.66 -2.24
C GLU A 47 -13.40 2.99 -2.29
N CYS A 48 -13.03 4.00 -3.08
CA CYS A 48 -11.64 4.40 -3.20
C CYS A 48 -11.07 4.94 -1.88
N GLU A 49 -11.81 5.81 -1.19
CA GLU A 49 -11.39 6.34 0.11
C GLU A 49 -11.27 5.23 1.16
N SER A 50 -12.24 4.31 1.21
CA SER A 50 -12.24 3.18 2.15
C SER A 50 -11.01 2.29 1.97
N HIS A 51 -10.72 1.87 0.72
CA HIS A 51 -9.55 1.06 0.41
C HIS A 51 -8.24 1.80 0.67
N THR A 52 -8.17 3.10 0.36
CA THR A 52 -7.00 3.93 0.70
C THR A 52 -6.71 3.90 2.21
N LEU A 53 -7.75 4.03 3.03
CA LEU A 53 -7.61 3.99 4.50
C LEU A 53 -7.19 2.61 5.01
N GLU A 54 -7.70 1.54 4.41
CA GLU A 54 -7.30 0.17 4.73
C GLU A 54 -5.82 -0.07 4.42
N TYR A 55 -5.38 0.24 3.19
CA TYR A 55 -3.97 0.09 2.82
C TYR A 55 -3.05 0.98 3.66
N TRP A 56 -3.50 2.18 4.04
CA TRP A 56 -2.73 3.04 4.93
C TRP A 56 -2.58 2.45 6.34
N ARG A 57 -3.60 1.73 6.83
CA ARG A 57 -3.52 1.00 8.10
C ARG A 57 -2.53 -0.16 7.99
N GLU A 58 -2.63 -0.97 6.94
CA GLU A 58 -1.70 -2.07 6.69
C GLU A 58 -0.25 -1.59 6.54
N PHE A 59 -0.04 -0.50 5.80
CA PHE A 59 1.27 0.14 5.67
C PHE A 59 1.87 0.51 7.02
N LYS A 60 1.09 1.14 7.90
CA LYS A 60 1.55 1.46 9.26
C LYS A 60 1.89 0.21 10.06
N GLU A 61 1.11 -0.86 9.94
CA GLU A 61 1.41 -2.13 10.59
C GLU A 61 2.70 -2.76 10.07
N HIS A 62 2.91 -2.80 8.75
CA HIS A 62 4.15 -3.28 8.14
C HIS A 62 5.35 -2.40 8.51
N LEU A 63 5.18 -1.09 8.59
CA LEU A 63 6.21 -0.16 9.01
C LEU A 63 6.65 -0.40 10.46
N MET A 64 5.69 -0.64 11.35
CA MET A 64 5.97 -1.00 12.74
C MET A 64 6.63 -2.38 12.86
N LYS A 65 6.25 -3.35 12.00
CA LYS A 65 6.89 -4.67 11.94
C LYS A 65 8.32 -4.59 11.40
N ALA A 66 8.56 -3.84 10.32
CA ALA A 66 9.89 -3.63 9.75
C ALA A 66 10.83 -3.01 10.78
N TYR A 67 10.34 -2.00 11.50
CA TYR A 67 11.03 -1.40 12.63
C TYR A 67 11.34 -2.43 13.74
N ALA A 68 10.35 -3.21 14.18
CA ALA A 68 10.51 -4.16 15.27
C ALA A 68 11.46 -5.31 14.94
N LYS A 69 11.52 -5.71 13.66
CA LYS A 69 12.47 -6.73 13.20
C LYS A 69 13.90 -6.21 13.27
N GLY A 70 14.10 -4.90 13.10
CA GLY A 70 15.39 -4.32 12.74
C GLY A 70 15.83 -4.95 11.42
N VAL A 71 16.14 -4.16 10.40
CA VAL A 71 16.93 -4.73 9.30
C VAL A 71 18.27 -5.15 9.91
N SER A 72 18.34 -6.39 10.38
CA SER A 72 19.53 -7.09 10.81
C SER A 72 20.27 -7.42 9.54
N SER A 73 21.11 -6.51 9.05
CA SER A 73 22.25 -6.73 8.15
C SER A 73 23.08 -5.46 8.08
#